data_AF-A0A2N5W954-F1
#
_entry.id   AF-A0A2N5W954-F1
#
_cell.length_a   1.000
_cell.length_b   1.000
_cell.length_c   1.000
_cell.angle_alpha   90.00
_cell.angle_beta   90.00
_cell.angle_gamma   90.00
#
_symmetry.space_group_name_H-M   'P 1'
#
loop_
_entity.id
_entity.type
_entity.pdbx_description
1 polymer ?
#
loop_
_entity_poly.entity_id
_entity_poly.type
_entity_poly.pdbx_seq_one_letter_code
_entity_poly.pdbx_strand_id
1 'polypeptide(L)'
;MSEASTRKIRSYNYDVDLHGRVYLSEVRSRNFTNCYRDETFLNILIKKLRKNQPDPSHDSVDPEELQLAEENLKKGFKWYQSVFSCIISWSCPSSYKIVTQLFSLLTNNNNNNKTDELIYGGSLKKAFEPGQLKHDRSTGWLFHPSPSEKHNGRYSLLASSILFDSLQDSIDLEAGWITWKQRKFPVLPLEPDDLD
;
A
#
# COMPACT_ATOMS: atom_id res chain seq x y z
N MET A 1 -4.84 -4.19 -46.84
CA MET A 1 -5.60 -3.84 -45.62
C MET A 1 -5.12 -4.79 -44.53
N SER A 2 -4.29 -4.33 -43.61
CA SER A 2 -3.76 -5.14 -42.51
C SER A 2 -4.74 -5.12 -41.34
N GLU A 3 -5.26 -6.28 -40.94
CA GLU A 3 -5.97 -6.44 -39.67
C GLU A 3 -5.01 -6.08 -38.52
N ALA A 4 -5.21 -4.91 -37.93
CA ALA A 4 -4.59 -4.58 -36.66
C ALA A 4 -5.23 -5.50 -35.62
N SER A 5 -4.47 -6.46 -35.09
CA SER A 5 -4.92 -7.30 -33.98
C SER A 5 -5.21 -6.40 -32.78
N THR A 6 -6.48 -6.14 -32.49
CA THR A 6 -6.92 -5.48 -31.26
C THR A 6 -6.50 -6.36 -30.09
N ARG A 7 -5.42 -5.98 -29.39
CA ARG A 7 -4.97 -6.67 -28.20
C ARG A 7 -6.01 -6.41 -27.09
N LYS A 8 -6.86 -7.40 -26.84
CA LYS A 8 -7.86 -7.32 -25.78
C LYS A 8 -7.18 -7.08 -24.42
N ILE A 9 -7.44 -5.92 -23.82
CA ILE A 9 -6.96 -5.57 -22.49
C ILE A 9 -7.70 -6.44 -21.46
N ARG A 10 -6.95 -7.01 -20.51
CA ARG A 10 -7.49 -7.73 -19.34
C ARG A 10 -7.36 -6.84 -18.12
N SER A 11 -8.42 -6.76 -17.32
CA SER A 11 -8.37 -6.10 -16.02
C SER A 11 -8.64 -7.07 -14.88
N TYR A 12 -7.91 -6.87 -13.79
CA TYR A 12 -8.11 -7.60 -12.54
C TYR A 12 -8.29 -6.59 -11.41
N ASN A 13 -9.39 -6.72 -10.69
CA ASN A 13 -9.72 -5.85 -9.57
C ASN A 13 -9.38 -6.58 -8.27
N TYR A 14 -8.69 -5.91 -7.37
CA TYR A 14 -8.23 -6.45 -6.11
C TYR A 14 -8.77 -5.66 -4.92
N ASP A 15 -9.12 -6.37 -3.86
CA ASP A 15 -9.46 -5.79 -2.56
C ASP A 15 -8.36 -6.07 -1.57
N VAL A 16 -8.04 -5.08 -0.74
CA VAL A 16 -7.11 -5.24 0.39
C VAL A 16 -7.88 -5.05 1.69
N ASP A 17 -7.81 -6.02 2.58
CA ASP A 17 -8.48 -5.97 3.88
C ASP A 17 -7.66 -5.21 4.95
N LEU A 18 -8.21 -5.11 6.16
CA LEU A 18 -7.59 -4.42 7.30
C LEU A 18 -6.27 -5.07 7.76
N HIS A 19 -6.01 -6.32 7.38
CA HIS A 19 -4.78 -7.04 7.69
C HIS A 19 -3.76 -6.99 6.55
N GLY A 20 -4.03 -6.22 5.49
CA GLY A 20 -3.16 -6.13 4.31
C GLY A 20 -3.24 -7.34 3.38
N ARG A 21 -4.23 -8.23 3.56
CA ARG A 21 -4.39 -9.41 2.70
C ARG A 21 -5.04 -8.99 1.39
N VAL A 22 -4.47 -9.45 0.28
CA VAL A 22 -4.91 -9.12 -1.08
C VAL A 22 -5.84 -10.21 -1.61
N TYR A 23 -6.99 -9.81 -2.14
CA TYR A 23 -8.02 -10.69 -2.72
C TYR A 23 -8.38 -10.19 -4.13
N LEU A 24 -8.81 -11.09 -5.02
CA LEU A 24 -9.47 -10.66 -6.25
C LEU A 24 -10.92 -10.27 -5.89
N SER A 25 -11.37 -9.09 -6.31
CA SER A 25 -12.67 -8.52 -5.91
C SER A 25 -13.87 -9.38 -6.34
N GLU A 26 -13.71 -10.22 -7.35
CA GLU A 26 -14.76 -11.13 -7.84
C GLU A 26 -14.98 -12.36 -6.94
N VAL A 27 -14.07 -12.64 -6.01
CA VAL A 27 -14.15 -13.83 -5.15
C VAL A 27 -15.17 -13.58 -4.04
N ARG A 28 -16.24 -14.40 -4.00
CA ARG A 28 -17.36 -14.25 -3.05
C ARG A 28 -16.99 -14.48 -1.59
N SER A 29 -16.13 -15.46 -1.32
CA SER A 29 -15.63 -15.71 0.04
C SER A 29 -14.28 -15.03 0.20
N ARG A 30 -14.01 -14.38 1.33
CA ARG A 30 -12.67 -13.86 1.65
C ARG A 30 -12.16 -14.61 2.86
N ASN A 31 -11.20 -15.49 2.66
CA ASN A 31 -10.64 -16.33 3.72
C ASN A 31 -9.11 -16.49 3.52
N PHE A 32 -8.44 -17.20 4.43
CA PHE A 32 -6.99 -17.37 4.34
C PHE A 32 -6.54 -18.24 3.15
N THR A 33 -7.43 -19.08 2.59
CA THR A 33 -7.05 -19.99 1.51
C THR A 33 -7.06 -19.30 0.14
N ASN A 34 -7.82 -18.21 -0.01
CA ASN A 34 -7.96 -17.49 -1.27
C ASN A 34 -7.36 -16.08 -1.31
N CYS A 35 -6.59 -15.68 -0.30
CA CYS A 35 -5.73 -14.51 -0.41
C CYS A 35 -4.47 -14.80 -1.22
N TYR A 36 -3.99 -13.80 -1.95
CA TYR A 36 -2.69 -13.84 -2.60
C TYR A 36 -1.58 -13.79 -1.56
N ARG A 37 -0.64 -14.74 -1.66
CA ARG A 37 0.50 -14.91 -0.74
C ARG A 37 1.85 -15.01 -1.45
N ASP A 38 1.84 -15.06 -2.78
CA ASP A 38 3.07 -15.11 -3.56
C ASP A 38 3.86 -13.81 -3.39
N GLU A 39 5.06 -13.90 -2.82
CA GLU A 39 5.88 -12.74 -2.51
C GLU A 39 6.27 -11.95 -3.77
N THR A 40 6.54 -12.66 -4.87
CA THR A 40 6.94 -12.03 -6.13
C THR A 40 5.81 -11.15 -6.66
N PHE A 41 4.60 -11.70 -6.73
CA PHE A 41 3.39 -10.99 -7.10
C PHE A 41 3.14 -9.81 -6.17
N LEU A 42 3.16 -10.00 -4.86
CA LEU A 42 2.89 -8.93 -3.89
C LEU A 42 3.92 -7.80 -3.99
N ASN A 43 5.20 -8.13 -4.16
CA ASN A 43 6.27 -7.15 -4.36
C ASN A 43 6.08 -6.37 -5.66
N ILE A 44 5.72 -7.05 -6.75
CA ILE A 44 5.45 -6.40 -8.04
C ILE A 44 4.22 -5.51 -7.93
N LEU A 45 3.16 -6.00 -7.30
CA LEU A 45 1.92 -5.28 -7.09
C LEU A 45 2.21 -3.98 -6.34
N ILE A 46 2.88 -4.07 -5.20
CA ILE A 46 3.13 -2.93 -4.31
C ILE A 46 4.13 -1.93 -4.90
N LYS A 47 5.20 -2.40 -5.55
CA LYS A 47 6.21 -1.52 -6.15
C LYS A 47 5.65 -0.66 -7.28
N LYS A 48 4.65 -1.17 -7.99
CA LYS A 48 4.15 -0.54 -9.22
C LYS A 48 2.73 -0.01 -9.09
N LEU A 49 2.11 -0.16 -7.92
CA LEU A 49 0.83 0.47 -7.62
C LEU A 49 0.99 1.98 -7.72
N ARG A 50 0.08 2.64 -8.42
CA ARG A 50 0.04 4.10 -8.62
C ARG A 50 -1.37 4.59 -8.43
N LYS A 51 -1.54 5.89 -8.17
CA LYS A 51 -2.86 6.50 -8.15
C LYS A 51 -3.51 6.37 -9.52
N ASN A 52 -4.81 6.07 -9.52
CA ASN A 52 -5.67 6.15 -10.69
C ASN A 52 -5.90 7.62 -11.04
N GLN A 53 -4.87 8.26 -11.59
CA GLN A 53 -4.93 9.59 -12.16
C GLN A 53 -4.73 9.44 -13.66
N PRO A 54 -5.66 9.92 -14.49
CA PRO A 54 -5.42 10.04 -15.92
C PRO A 54 -4.30 11.05 -16.08
N ASP A 55 -3.09 10.58 -16.39
CA ASP A 55 -1.96 11.45 -16.70
C ASP A 55 -2.17 11.97 -18.14
N PRO A 56 -2.48 13.27 -18.33
CA PRO A 56 -2.71 13.82 -19.66
C PRO A 56 -1.43 13.90 -20.50
N SER A 57 -0.25 13.66 -19.92
CA SER A 57 1.04 13.72 -20.61
C SER A 57 1.46 12.41 -21.28
N HIS A 58 0.72 11.32 -21.07
CA HIS A 58 0.97 10.07 -21.78
C HIS A 58 0.28 10.13 -23.15
N ASP A 59 0.99 10.63 -24.17
CA ASP A 59 0.57 10.76 -25.58
C ASP A 59 0.26 9.41 -26.30
N SER A 60 -0.01 8.33 -25.56
CA SER A 60 -0.32 7.00 -26.10
C SER A 60 -1.10 6.10 -25.13
N VAL A 61 -2.05 6.63 -24.35
CA VAL A 61 -2.97 5.76 -23.60
C VAL A 61 -4.05 5.24 -24.55
N ASP A 62 -4.20 3.92 -24.61
CA ASP A 62 -5.26 3.28 -25.38
C ASP A 62 -6.63 3.81 -24.91
N PRO A 63 -7.54 4.26 -25.81
CA PRO A 63 -8.88 4.69 -25.44
C PRO A 63 -9.64 3.65 -24.58
N GLU A 64 -9.41 2.36 -24.80
CA GLU A 64 -10.02 1.29 -23.98
C GLU A 64 -9.47 1.28 -22.55
N GLU A 65 -8.18 1.60 -22.36
CA GLU A 65 -7.55 1.71 -21.03
C GLU A 65 -8.09 2.92 -20.26
N LEU A 66 -8.27 4.07 -20.93
CA LEU A 66 -8.87 5.27 -20.32
C LEU A 66 -10.32 5.01 -19.87
N GLN A 67 -11.13 4.41 -20.74
CA GLN A 67 -12.51 4.08 -20.40
C GLN A 67 -12.59 3.14 -19.19
N LEU A 68 -11.75 2.10 -19.18
CA LEU A 68 -11.69 1.14 -18.08
C LEU A 68 -11.21 1.79 -16.76
N ALA A 69 -10.26 2.73 -16.85
CA ALA A 69 -9.79 3.50 -15.70
C ALA A 69 -10.90 4.36 -15.08
N GLU A 70 -11.69 5.04 -15.90
CA GLU A 70 -12.84 5.84 -15.45
C GLU A 70 -13.93 4.96 -14.82
N GLU A 71 -14.24 3.81 -15.43
CA GLU A 71 -15.22 2.86 -14.89
C GLU A 71 -14.79 2.31 -13.53
N ASN A 72 -13.52 1.95 -13.39
CA ASN A 72 -12.98 1.44 -12.13
C ASN A 72 -12.88 2.55 -11.08
N LEU A 73 -12.58 3.79 -11.47
CA LEU A 73 -12.65 4.94 -10.56
C LEU A 73 -14.05 5.12 -9.99
N LYS A 74 -15.09 5.02 -10.83
CA LYS A 74 -16.51 5.06 -10.42
C LYS A 74 -16.88 3.92 -9.47
N LYS A 75 -16.25 2.75 -9.63
CA LYS A 75 -16.40 1.59 -8.72
C LYS A 75 -15.58 1.71 -7.43
N GLY A 76 -14.81 2.78 -7.25
CA GLY A 76 -14.01 3.05 -6.05
C GLY A 76 -12.56 2.55 -6.10
N PHE A 77 -12.10 2.02 -7.24
CA PHE A 77 -10.71 1.63 -7.42
C PHE A 77 -9.84 2.87 -7.70
N LYS A 78 -9.11 3.27 -6.67
CA LYS A 78 -8.30 4.50 -6.65
C LYS A 78 -6.85 4.29 -7.08
N TRP A 79 -6.45 3.04 -7.26
CA TRP A 79 -5.08 2.68 -7.56
C TRP A 79 -5.03 1.68 -8.69
N TYR A 80 -3.99 1.77 -9.50
CA TYR A 80 -3.81 0.92 -10.65
C TYR A 80 -2.35 0.61 -10.93
N GLN A 81 -2.16 -0.44 -11.73
CA GLN A 81 -0.88 -0.84 -12.25
C GLN A 81 -1.08 -1.49 -13.61
N SER A 82 -0.32 -1.03 -14.60
CA SER A 82 -0.16 -1.74 -15.87
C SER A 82 0.98 -2.77 -15.74
N VAL A 83 0.67 -4.04 -15.96
CA VAL A 83 1.59 -5.19 -15.92
C VAL A 83 1.60 -5.82 -17.30
N PHE A 84 2.63 -5.51 -18.09
CA PHE A 84 2.62 -5.78 -19.53
C PHE A 84 1.53 -4.94 -20.23
N SER A 85 1.71 -4.63 -21.52
CA SER A 85 0.87 -3.68 -22.27
C SER A 85 -0.60 -4.12 -22.46
N CYS A 86 -1.13 -5.03 -21.65
CA CYS A 86 -2.46 -5.61 -21.78
C CYS A 86 -3.07 -6.14 -20.47
N ILE A 87 -2.39 -6.04 -19.31
CA ILE A 87 -2.98 -6.44 -18.02
C ILE A 87 -2.96 -5.27 -17.06
N ILE A 88 -4.14 -4.86 -16.58
CA ILE A 88 -4.28 -3.75 -15.65
C ILE A 88 -4.86 -4.26 -14.34
N SER A 89 -4.13 -4.06 -13.26
CA SER A 89 -4.52 -4.43 -11.91
C SER A 89 -5.00 -3.19 -11.17
N TRP A 90 -6.17 -3.26 -10.55
CA TRP A 90 -6.77 -2.17 -9.78
C TRP A 90 -6.89 -2.56 -8.33
N SER A 91 -6.70 -1.64 -7.38
CA SER A 91 -6.97 -1.94 -5.98
C SER A 91 -7.95 -0.98 -5.34
N CYS A 92 -8.97 -1.56 -4.69
CA CYS A 92 -9.91 -0.87 -3.82
C CYS A 92 -9.46 -1.12 -2.39
N PRO A 93 -8.93 -0.12 -1.69
CA PRO A 93 -8.68 -0.29 -0.29
C PRO A 93 -10.03 -0.34 0.44
N SER A 94 -10.17 -1.37 1.26
CA SER A 94 -11.30 -1.76 2.12
C SER A 94 -12.24 -0.67 2.66
N SER A 95 -11.78 0.56 2.84
CA SER A 95 -12.55 1.73 3.30
C SER A 95 -11.70 3.02 3.35
N TYR A 96 -10.39 3.00 3.06
CA TYR A 96 -9.55 4.17 3.31
C TYR A 96 -8.36 4.32 2.37
N LYS A 97 -7.95 5.56 2.13
CA LYS A 97 -6.84 5.88 1.23
C LYS A 97 -5.55 5.26 1.80
N ILE A 98 -4.83 4.55 0.93
CA ILE A 98 -3.42 4.13 1.03
C ILE A 98 -3.20 2.73 1.55
N VAL A 99 -2.82 1.90 0.56
CA VAL A 99 -1.98 0.70 0.63
C VAL A 99 -1.72 0.22 2.05
N THR A 100 -2.64 -0.59 2.58
CA THR A 100 -2.37 -1.50 3.68
C THR A 100 -1.31 -2.48 3.16
N GLN A 101 -0.04 -2.12 3.27
CA GLN A 101 1.03 -3.05 2.98
C GLN A 101 0.99 -4.13 4.08
N LEU A 102 1.35 -5.37 3.77
CA LEU A 102 1.48 -6.39 4.81
C LEU A 102 2.70 -6.02 5.64
N PHE A 103 2.51 -5.69 6.91
CA PHE A 103 3.61 -5.31 7.78
C PHE A 103 3.85 -6.32 8.89
N SER A 104 5.12 -6.64 9.06
CA SER A 104 5.66 -7.28 10.25
C SER A 104 6.93 -6.56 10.63
N LEU A 105 7.09 -6.31 11.93
CA LEU A 105 8.33 -5.78 12.49
C LEU A 105 9.29 -6.95 12.70
N LEU A 106 10.35 -7.02 11.89
CA LEU A 106 11.42 -7.96 12.11
C LEU A 106 12.56 -7.28 12.85
N THR A 107 13.00 -7.93 13.92
CA THR A 107 14.27 -7.62 14.56
C THR A 107 15.35 -8.44 13.88
N ASN A 108 16.16 -7.82 13.01
CA ASN A 108 17.25 -8.55 12.37
C ASN A 108 18.47 -8.58 13.30
N ASN A 109 19.01 -9.77 13.53
CA ASN A 109 20.13 -10.02 14.42
C ASN A 109 21.36 -10.47 13.62
N ASN A 110 21.62 -9.84 12.47
CA ASN A 110 22.82 -10.09 11.70
C ASN A 110 23.98 -9.24 12.22
N ASN A 111 25.03 -9.94 12.69
CA ASN A 111 26.33 -9.46 13.18
C ASN A 111 26.51 -7.93 13.22
N ASN A 112 26.33 -7.40 14.43
CA ASN A 112 26.71 -6.07 14.95
C ASN A 112 25.76 -4.88 14.74
N ASN A 113 24.68 -4.98 13.95
CA ASN A 113 23.67 -3.90 13.90
C ASN A 113 22.24 -4.45 14.01
N LYS A 114 21.62 -4.27 15.19
CA LYS A 114 20.20 -4.58 15.43
C LYS A 114 19.32 -3.52 14.77
N THR A 115 18.94 -3.73 13.51
CA THR A 115 17.97 -2.89 12.80
C THR A 115 16.57 -3.50 12.94
N ASP A 116 15.62 -2.66 13.34
CA ASP A 116 14.20 -3.03 13.30
C ASP A 116 13.70 -2.64 11.91
N GLU A 117 13.17 -3.61 11.16
CA GLU A 117 12.70 -3.43 9.79
C GLU A 117 11.20 -3.66 9.71
N LEU A 118 10.50 -2.81 8.99
CA LEU A 118 9.15 -3.05 8.52
C LEU A 118 9.21 -3.82 7.21
N ILE A 119 8.50 -4.93 7.14
CA ILE A 119 8.21 -5.61 5.87
C ILE A 119 7.00 -4.94 5.23
N TYR A 120 6.99 -4.91 3.91
CA TYR A 120 5.92 -4.39 3.09
C TYR A 120 5.54 -5.45 2.05
N GLY A 121 4.30 -5.93 2.09
CA GLY A 121 3.83 -6.87 1.08
C GLY A 121 4.45 -8.25 1.21
N GLY A 122 5.24 -8.65 0.21
CA GLY A 122 5.96 -9.92 0.21
C GLY A 122 7.25 -9.82 1.03
N SER A 123 8.24 -9.12 0.51
CA SER A 123 9.60 -9.06 1.08
C SER A 123 10.29 -7.70 0.90
N LEU A 124 9.53 -6.65 0.57
CA LEU A 124 10.07 -5.29 0.62
C LEU A 124 10.35 -4.91 2.06
N LYS A 125 11.51 -4.30 2.31
CA LYS A 125 11.94 -3.90 3.65
C LYS A 125 12.22 -2.41 3.70
N LYS A 126 11.86 -1.78 4.81
CA LYS A 126 12.30 -0.43 5.18
C LYS A 126 12.67 -0.40 6.65
N ALA A 127 13.71 0.34 7.00
CA ALA A 127 14.03 0.58 8.40
C ALA A 127 12.85 1.23 9.12
N PHE A 128 12.61 0.83 10.38
CA PHE A 128 11.62 1.48 11.22
C PHE A 128 12.15 2.82 11.74
N GLU A 129 11.43 3.90 11.44
CA GLU A 129 11.80 5.27 11.74
C GLU A 129 10.80 5.88 12.73
N PRO A 130 10.96 5.66 14.05
CA PRO A 130 9.97 6.08 15.05
C PRO A 130 9.75 7.59 15.09
N GLY A 131 10.78 8.39 14.76
CA GLY A 131 10.69 9.85 14.69
C GLY A 131 10.03 10.39 13.43
N GLN A 132 9.68 9.53 12.48
CA GLN A 132 8.94 9.94 11.29
C GLN A 132 7.48 9.48 11.31
N LEU A 133 7.01 8.85 12.39
CA LEU A 133 5.62 8.38 12.47
C LEU A 133 4.64 9.55 12.38
N LYS A 134 3.56 9.32 11.64
CA LYS A 134 2.43 10.23 11.55
C LYS A 134 1.15 9.55 11.98
N HIS A 135 0.21 10.29 12.52
CA HIS A 135 -1.10 9.74 12.88
C HIS A 135 -2.25 10.61 12.37
N ASP A 136 -3.33 9.96 11.99
CA ASP A 136 -4.59 10.63 11.69
C ASP A 136 -5.42 10.71 12.98
N ARG A 137 -5.64 11.93 13.48
CA ARG A 137 -6.41 12.20 14.70
C ARG A 137 -7.88 11.79 14.61
N SER A 138 -8.44 11.75 13.41
CA SER A 138 -9.85 11.42 13.22
C SER A 138 -10.10 9.91 13.27
N THR A 139 -9.13 9.12 12.80
CA THR A 139 -9.25 7.65 12.68
C THR A 139 -8.41 6.89 13.71
N GLY A 140 -7.44 7.53 14.35
CA GLY A 140 -6.47 6.89 15.25
C GLY A 140 -5.41 6.07 14.52
N TRP A 141 -5.28 6.26 13.21
CA TRP A 141 -4.39 5.47 12.37
C TRP A 141 -2.97 5.97 12.38
N LEU A 142 -2.03 5.04 12.23
CA LEU A 142 -0.61 5.33 12.28
C LEU A 142 0.01 5.10 10.89
N PHE A 143 0.94 5.96 10.51
CA PHE A 143 1.58 5.98 9.20
C PHE A 143 3.10 6.03 9.38
N HIS A 144 3.80 5.34 8.50
CA HIS A 144 5.26 5.31 8.43
C HIS A 144 5.71 5.70 7.02
N PRO A 145 6.90 6.30 6.85
CA PRO A 145 7.38 6.63 5.51
C PRO A 145 7.36 5.40 4.59
N SER A 146 6.89 5.60 3.37
CA SER A 146 6.71 4.53 2.39
C SER A 146 8.05 3.92 1.94
N PRO A 147 8.08 2.65 1.49
CA PRO A 147 9.26 2.03 0.91
C PRO A 147 9.63 2.64 -0.45
N SER A 148 8.67 3.28 -1.14
CA SER A 148 8.89 4.03 -2.38
C SER A 148 7.96 5.25 -2.46
N GLU A 149 8.53 6.46 -2.31
CA GLU A 149 7.76 7.70 -2.42
C GLU A 149 7.15 7.88 -3.82
N LYS A 150 7.91 7.52 -4.86
CA LYS A 150 7.50 7.64 -6.27
C LYS A 150 6.20 6.89 -6.60
N HIS A 151 5.89 5.82 -5.87
CA HIS A 151 4.79 4.93 -6.20
C HIS A 151 3.71 4.90 -5.13
N ASN A 152 4.09 5.04 -3.85
CA ASN A 152 3.18 4.84 -2.73
C ASN A 152 2.84 6.14 -1.98
N GLY A 153 3.31 7.30 -2.45
CA GLY A 153 3.28 8.56 -1.69
C GLY A 153 4.32 8.56 -0.57
N ARG A 154 4.44 9.66 0.18
CA ARG A 154 5.46 9.79 1.23
C ARG A 154 5.21 8.86 2.41
N TYR A 155 3.96 8.61 2.73
CA TYR A 155 3.54 7.83 3.89
C TYR A 155 2.63 6.67 3.53
N SER A 156 2.84 5.54 4.21
CA SER A 156 2.02 4.33 4.11
C SER A 156 1.40 4.00 5.48
N LEU A 157 0.14 3.58 5.46
CA LEU A 157 -0.60 3.18 6.65
C LEU A 157 0.07 1.97 7.29
N LEU A 158 0.39 2.01 8.58
CA LEU A 158 0.86 0.84 9.33
C LEU A 158 -0.31 -0.08 9.67
N ALA A 159 -0.09 -1.39 9.52
CA ALA A 159 -1.09 -2.38 9.93
C ALA A 159 -1.38 -2.26 11.43
N SER A 160 -2.66 -2.34 11.79
CA SER A 160 -3.10 -2.33 13.20
C SER A 160 -2.45 -3.45 14.02
N SER A 161 -2.10 -4.59 13.41
CA SER A 161 -1.38 -5.67 14.09
C SER A 161 -0.03 -5.20 14.64
N ILE A 162 0.73 -4.36 13.92
CA ILE A 162 1.99 -3.80 14.45
C ILE A 162 1.71 -2.91 15.66
N LEU A 163 0.65 -2.12 15.59
CA LEU A 163 0.25 -1.27 16.70
C LEU A 163 -0.01 -2.12 17.94
N PHE A 164 -0.85 -3.15 17.84
CA PHE A 164 -1.22 -4.00 18.97
C PHE A 164 -0.10 -4.93 19.43
N ASP A 165 0.65 -5.53 18.51
CA ASP A 165 1.63 -6.57 18.83
C ASP A 165 2.97 -5.98 19.30
N SER A 166 3.34 -4.79 18.84
CA SER A 166 4.69 -4.25 19.02
C SER A 166 4.76 -2.84 19.61
N LEU A 167 3.75 -1.99 19.38
CA LEU A 167 3.84 -0.57 19.72
C LEU A 167 2.89 -0.11 20.84
N GLN A 168 1.88 -0.91 21.21
CA GLN A 168 0.76 -0.49 22.07
C GLN A 168 1.21 0.12 23.40
N ASP A 169 2.16 -0.52 24.09
CA ASP A 169 2.65 -0.06 25.40
C ASP A 169 3.64 1.11 25.29
N SER A 170 4.06 1.44 24.06
CA SER A 170 5.13 2.38 23.79
C SER A 170 4.66 3.68 23.15
N ILE A 171 3.44 3.71 22.61
CA ILE A 171 2.88 4.84 21.87
C ILE A 171 1.78 5.54 22.64
N ASP A 172 1.85 6.86 22.69
CA ASP A 172 0.83 7.72 23.25
C ASP A 172 0.40 8.71 22.17
N LEU A 173 -0.68 8.36 21.46
CA LEU A 173 -1.21 9.15 20.35
C LEU A 173 -1.87 10.45 20.84
N GLU A 174 -2.41 10.47 22.05
CA GLU A 174 -3.01 11.67 22.63
C GLU A 174 -1.93 12.69 23.00
N ALA A 175 -0.84 12.22 23.61
CA ALA A 175 0.32 13.07 23.89
C ALA A 175 1.16 13.37 22.64
N GLY A 176 1.05 12.56 21.58
CA GLY A 176 1.77 12.71 20.32
C GLY A 176 3.22 12.24 20.35
N TRP A 177 3.51 11.14 21.06
CA TRP A 177 4.88 10.61 21.17
C TRP A 177 4.91 9.08 21.20
N ILE A 178 6.05 8.52 20.81
CA ILE A 178 6.36 7.10 20.96
C ILE A 178 7.69 6.93 21.70
N THR A 179 7.78 5.90 22.53
CA THR A 179 9.01 5.51 23.22
C THR A 179 9.61 4.29 22.54
N TRP A 180 10.68 4.47 21.77
CA TRP A 180 11.36 3.37 21.09
C TRP A 180 12.78 3.20 21.61
N LYS A 181 13.14 1.99 22.06
CA LYS A 181 14.47 1.67 22.61
C LYS A 181 14.94 2.70 23.65
N GLN A 182 14.07 3.02 24.62
CA GLN A 182 14.30 3.99 25.71
C GLN A 182 14.46 5.46 25.26
N ARG A 183 14.20 5.77 23.99
CA ARG A 183 14.21 7.14 23.46
C ARG A 183 12.80 7.56 23.07
N LYS A 184 12.47 8.81 23.35
CA LYS A 184 11.15 9.39 23.01
C LYS A 184 11.23 10.10 21.67
N PHE A 185 10.26 9.86 20.80
CA PHE A 185 10.16 10.42 19.47
C PHE A 185 8.77 11.04 19.26
N PRO A 186 8.66 12.18 18.56
CA PRO A 186 7.36 12.77 18.28
C PRO A 186 6.60 11.93 17.25
N VAL A 187 5.28 11.87 17.41
CA VAL A 187 4.34 11.36 16.41
C VAL A 187 3.54 12.55 15.89
N LEU A 188 3.79 12.94 14.65
CA LEU A 188 3.19 14.14 14.08
C LEU A 188 1.77 13.84 13.56
N PRO A 189 0.90 14.86 13.43
CA PRO A 189 -0.33 14.70 12.66
C PRO A 189 -0.03 14.39 11.19
N LEU A 190 -0.94 13.64 10.56
CA LEU A 190 -0.92 13.38 9.13
C LEU A 190 -1.46 14.60 8.37
N GLU A 191 -0.69 15.11 7.43
CA GLU A 191 -1.07 16.23 6.55
C GLU A 191 -1.66 15.71 5.23
N PRO A 192 -2.52 16.48 4.55
CA PRO A 192 -3.11 16.05 3.27
C PRO A 192 -2.07 15.65 2.21
N ASP A 193 -0.98 16.42 2.10
CA ASP A 193 0.09 16.22 1.11
C ASP A 193 0.99 15.00 1.41
N ASP A 194 0.91 14.42 2.60
CA ASP A 194 1.70 13.21 2.96
C ASP A 194 1.26 11.97 2.19
N LEU A 195 0.00 12.01 1.76
CA LEU A 195 -0.69 10.95 1.07
C LEU A 195 -0.65 11.15 -0.45
N ASP A 196 0.05 12.22 -0.89
CA ASP A 196 0.09 12.64 -2.28
C ASP A 196 1.08 11.93 -3.20
#